data_AF-A0A529T3B8-F1
#
_entry.id   AF-A0A529T3B8-F1
#
_cell.length_a   1.000
_cell.length_b   1.000
_cell.length_c   1.000
_cell.angle_alpha   90.00
_cell.angle_beta   90.00
_cell.angle_gamma   90.00
#
_symmetry.space_group_name_H-M   'P 1'
#
loop_
_entity.id
_entity.type
_entity.pdbx_description
1 polymer ?
#
loop_
_entity_poly.entity_id
_entity_poly.type
_entity_poly.pdbx_seq_one_letter_code
_entity_poly.pdbx_strand_id
1 'polypeptide(L)' 'FAPATGSGRSKREAEQAAAATLLLREGVWSAA' A
#
# COMPACT_ATOMS: atom_id res chain seq x y z
N PHE A 1 14.55 -0.67 -5.16
CA PHE A 1 13.43 0.10 -4.57
C PHE A 1 13.20 -0.39 -3.15
N ALA A 2 12.95 0.52 -2.20
CA ALA A 2 12.54 0.12 -0.85
C ALA A 2 11.15 -0.56 -0.89
N PRO A 3 10.89 -1.55 -0.04
CA PRO A 3 9.56 -2.14 0.12
C PRO A 3 8.52 -1.08 0.49
N ALA A 4 7.30 -1.22 -0.05
CA ALA A 4 6.17 -0.45 0.44
C ALA A 4 5.75 -1.01 1.81
N THR A 5 5.45 -0.12 2.76
CA THR A 5 5.03 -0.47 4.12
C THR A 5 3.64 0.08 4.39
N GLY A 6 2.88 -0.61 5.23
CA GLY A 6 1.55 -0.19 5.65
C GLY A 6 1.29 -0.54 7.11
N SER A 7 0.38 0.19 7.73
CA SER A 7 -0.02 0.01 9.12
C SER A 7 -1.54 0.01 9.23
N GLY A 8 -2.06 -0.67 10.25
CA GLY A 8 -3.49 -0.69 10.55
C GLY A 8 -3.77 -1.40 11.86
N ARG A 9 -5.04 -1.46 12.24
CA ARG A 9 -5.52 -2.11 13.47
C ARG A 9 -5.52 -3.64 13.37
N SER A 10 -5.24 -4.18 12.19
CA SER A 10 -5.11 -5.62 11.94
C SER A 10 -4.02 -5.89 10.89
N LYS A 11 -3.53 -7.13 10.85
CA LYS A 11 -2.59 -7.60 9.82
C LYS A 11 -3.11 -7.34 8.41
N ARG A 12 -4.40 -7.64 8.17
CA ARG A 12 -5.05 -7.43 6.87
C ARG A 12 -5.05 -5.96 6.46
N GLU A 13 -5.40 -5.04 7.37
CA GLU A 13 -5.34 -3.59 7.06
C GLU A 13 -3.91 -3.15 6.72
N ALA A 14 -2.91 -3.61 7.49
CA ALA A 14 -1.51 -3.26 7.24
C ALA A 14 -1.03 -3.75 5.86
N GLU A 15 -1.40 -4.97 5.47
CA GLU A 15 -1.10 -5.54 4.15
C GLU A 15 -1.79 -4.77 3.02
N GLN A 16 -3.07 -4.44 3.18
CA GLN A 16 -3.82 -3.65 2.21
C GLN A 16 -3.24 -2.25 2.03
N ALA A 17 -2.82 -1.60 3.12
CA ALA A 17 -2.17 -0.29 3.08
C ALA A 17 -0.82 -0.37 2.34
N ALA A 18 0.01 -1.37 2.64
CA ALA A 18 1.28 -1.58 1.95
C ALA A 18 1.08 -1.82 0.44
N ALA A 19 0.09 -2.63 0.07
CA ALA A 19 -0.27 -2.89 -1.32
C ALA A 19 -0.79 -1.64 -2.03
N ALA A 20 -1.63 -0.84 -1.37
CA ALA A 20 -2.13 0.43 -1.93
C ALA A 20 -0.98 1.41 -2.22
N THR A 21 -0.03 1.56 -1.29
CA THR A 21 1.17 2.37 -1.51
C THR A 21 1.99 1.88 -2.71
N LEU A 22 2.15 0.57 -2.86
CA LEU A 22 2.83 -0.02 -4.03
C LEU A 22 2.10 0.33 -5.33
N LEU A 23 0.78 0.11 -5.39
CA LEU A 23 -0.01 0.29 -6.62
C LEU A 23 -0.09 1.75 -7.07
N LEU A 24 -0.12 2.69 -6.12
CA LEU A 24 0.00 4.12 -6.41
C LEU A 24 1.40 4.47 -6.94
N ARG A 25 2.46 3.94 -6.34
CA ARG A 25 3.85 4.17 -6.78
C ARG A 25 4.09 3.69 -8.21
N GLU A 26 3.55 2.52 -8.54
CA GLU A 26 3.70 1.92 -9.87
C GLU A 26 2.71 2.48 -10.90
N GLY A 27 1.85 3.44 -10.52
CA GLY A 27 0.88 4.08 -11.42
C GLY A 27 -0.26 3.15 -11.88
N VAL A 28 -0.44 2.01 -11.22
CA VAL A 28 -1.56 1.09 -11.48
C VAL A 28 -2.86 1.69 -10.96
N TRP A 29 -2.81 2.33 -9.80
CA TRP A 29 -3.92 3.08 -9.22
C TRP A 29 -3.65 4.57 -9.32
N SER A 30 -4.72 5.34 -9.50
CA SER A 30 -4.69 6.80 -9.40
C SER A 30 -5.15 7.24 -8.01
N ALA A 31 -4.48 8.23 -7.42
CA ALA A 31 -5.01 8.93 -6.26
C ALA A 31 -6.32 9.62 -6.67
N ALA A 32 -7.39 9.36 -5.93
CA ALA A 32 -8.69 10.01 -6.11
C ALA A 32 -8.66 11.45 -5.57
#